data_AF-A0A5E9G277-F1
#
_entry.id   AF-A0A5E9G277-F1
#
_cell.length_a   1.000
_cell.length_b   1.000
_cell.length_c   1.000
_cell.angle_alpha   90.00
_cell.angle_beta   90.00
_cell.angle_gamma   90.00
#
_symmetry.space_group_name_H-M   'P 1'
#
loop_
_entity.id
_entity.type
_entity.pdbx_description
1 polymer ?
#
loop_
_entity_poly.entity_id
_entity_poly.type
_entity_poly.pdbx_seq_one_letter_code
_entity_poly.pdbx_strand_id
1 'polypeptide(L)'
;MLMVGGSQASVDRLMPVFDALRPAGPREESFVHAGEVGAGHYAKMVHNGIEYALMQAYAEGYELLAKREDIVKNVPGTFKAWQRGAVVRSWLLELLVQALEEDPALTSIEGYVDDSGEGRWTIEEALANAVPVPAISASIFARFESRQEDSPAMKAVAALRNQFGGHAVKSAE
;
A
#
# COMPACT_ATOMS: atom_id res chain seq x y z
N MET A 1 -8.19 10.57 -11.97
CA MET A 1 -9.40 10.83 -11.17
C MET A 1 -9.32 12.22 -10.55
N LEU A 2 -10.44 12.91 -10.41
CA LEU A 2 -10.56 14.19 -9.69
C LEU A 2 -11.65 14.08 -8.62
N MET A 3 -11.26 14.24 -7.36
CA MET A 3 -12.18 14.33 -6.21
C MET A 3 -12.12 15.76 -5.70
N VAL A 4 -13.13 16.56 -6.05
CA VAL A 4 -13.14 17.99 -5.74
C VAL A 4 -13.94 18.26 -4.48
N GLY A 5 -13.39 19.05 -3.56
CA GLY A 5 -14.12 19.61 -2.44
C GLY A 5 -14.31 21.11 -2.61
N GLY A 6 -15.43 21.65 -2.12
CA GLY A 6 -15.72 23.08 -2.16
C GLY A 6 -17.22 23.37 -2.18
N SER A 7 -17.60 24.64 -2.25
CA SER A 7 -19.01 24.98 -2.45
C SER A 7 -19.48 24.60 -3.86
N GLN A 8 -20.74 24.20 -4.01
CA GLN A 8 -21.32 23.88 -5.31
C GLN A 8 -21.09 24.98 -6.35
N ALA A 9 -21.29 26.25 -5.98
CA ALA A 9 -21.09 27.39 -6.87
C ALA A 9 -19.63 27.53 -7.36
N SER A 10 -18.65 27.23 -6.50
CA SER A 10 -17.23 27.23 -6.88
C SER A 10 -16.90 26.08 -7.82
N VAL A 11 -17.45 24.90 -7.55
CA VAL A 11 -17.26 23.71 -8.40
C VAL A 11 -17.87 23.94 -9.78
N ASP A 12 -19.12 24.40 -9.85
CA ASP A 12 -19.82 24.70 -11.11
C ASP A 12 -19.04 25.68 -11.97
N ARG A 13 -18.51 26.75 -11.35
CA ARG A 13 -17.68 27.75 -12.04
C ARG A 13 -16.40 27.15 -12.63
N LEU A 14 -15.78 26.18 -11.94
CA LEU A 14 -14.51 25.56 -12.35
C LEU A 14 -14.69 24.28 -13.17
N MET A 15 -15.92 23.82 -13.39
CA MET A 15 -16.19 22.61 -14.18
C MET A 15 -15.48 22.56 -15.54
N PRO A 16 -15.38 23.65 -16.34
CA PRO A 16 -14.64 23.62 -17.59
C PRO A 16 -13.16 23.24 -17.42
N VAL A 17 -12.53 23.63 -16.30
CA VAL A 17 -11.14 23.27 -15.97
C VAL A 17 -11.06 21.80 -15.57
N PHE A 18 -11.98 21.33 -14.73
CA PHE A 18 -11.99 19.93 -14.31
C PHE A 18 -12.27 18.97 -15.47
N ASP A 19 -13.15 19.35 -16.41
CA ASP A 19 -13.39 18.58 -17.63
C ASP A 19 -12.17 18.52 -18.55
N ALA A 20 -11.36 19.57 -18.60
CA ALA A 20 -10.13 19.59 -19.38
C ALA A 20 -9.01 18.73 -18.75
N LEU A 21 -8.98 18.60 -17.42
CA LEU A 21 -7.92 17.90 -16.69
C LEU A 21 -8.25 16.44 -16.32
N ARG A 22 -9.52 16.07 -16.24
CA ARG A 22 -9.91 14.69 -15.93
C ARG A 22 -9.52 13.74 -17.07
N PRO A 23 -9.30 12.44 -16.77
CA PRO A 23 -9.19 11.42 -17.80
C PRO A 23 -10.36 11.43 -18.80
N ALA A 24 -10.08 11.06 -20.05
CA ALA A 24 -11.10 10.89 -21.08
C ALA A 24 -12.11 9.78 -20.70
N GLY A 25 -13.32 9.86 -21.26
CA GLY A 25 -14.44 8.95 -20.96
C GLY A 25 -15.60 9.65 -20.24
N PRO A 26 -16.59 8.88 -19.77
CA PRO A 26 -17.70 9.40 -18.96
C PRO A 26 -17.19 10.20 -17.75
N ARG A 27 -17.87 11.30 -17.42
CA ARG A 27 -17.40 12.22 -16.38
C ARG A 27 -17.49 11.58 -15.02
N GLU A 28 -18.59 10.91 -14.75
CA GLU A 28 -18.92 10.21 -13.51
C GLU A 28 -17.92 9.12 -13.12
N GLU A 29 -17.17 8.58 -14.09
CA GLU A 29 -16.13 7.58 -13.84
C GLU A 29 -14.80 8.18 -13.38
N SER A 30 -14.60 9.50 -13.58
CA SER A 30 -13.29 10.14 -13.43
C SER A 30 -13.31 11.46 -12.65
N PHE A 31 -14.49 11.98 -12.34
CA PHE A 31 -14.73 13.20 -11.58
C PHE A 31 -15.89 13.01 -10.58
N VAL A 32 -15.71 13.54 -9.37
CA VAL A 32 -16.78 13.66 -8.37
C VAL A 32 -16.63 14.96 -7.59
N HIS A 33 -17.76 15.64 -7.33
CA HIS A 33 -17.84 16.65 -6.27
C HIS A 33 -18.03 15.90 -4.94
N ALA A 34 -16.93 15.69 -4.22
CA ALA A 34 -16.87 14.83 -3.04
C ALA A 34 -17.58 15.43 -1.80
N GLY A 35 -17.80 16.74 -1.79
CA GLY A 35 -18.47 17.45 -0.71
C GLY A 35 -17.88 18.84 -0.49
N GLU A 36 -18.11 19.39 0.69
CA GLU A 36 -17.67 20.74 1.08
C GLU A 36 -16.13 20.88 1.13
N VAL A 37 -15.68 22.07 1.52
CA VAL A 37 -14.25 22.40 1.68
C VAL A 37 -13.53 21.31 2.48
N GLY A 38 -12.46 20.77 1.90
CA GLY A 38 -11.64 19.70 2.49
C GLY A 38 -12.03 18.28 2.09
N ALA A 39 -13.27 18.02 1.64
CA ALA A 39 -13.76 16.67 1.34
C ALA A 39 -12.92 15.95 0.26
N GLY A 40 -12.55 16.64 -0.81
CA GLY A 40 -11.70 16.07 -1.87
C GLY A 40 -10.30 15.68 -1.38
N HIS A 41 -9.68 16.50 -0.54
CA HIS A 41 -8.38 16.17 0.06
C HIS A 41 -8.47 15.00 1.04
N TYR A 42 -9.53 14.96 1.84
CA TYR A 42 -9.79 13.85 2.76
C TYR A 42 -9.97 12.53 2.00
N ALA A 43 -10.79 12.52 0.95
CA ALA A 43 -10.97 11.36 0.09
C ALA A 43 -9.65 10.90 -0.56
N LYS A 44 -8.80 11.86 -0.97
CA LYS A 44 -7.47 11.54 -1.51
C LYS A 44 -6.53 10.96 -0.46
N MET A 45 -6.59 11.42 0.78
CA MET A 45 -5.82 10.85 1.88
C MET A 45 -6.23 9.38 2.10
N VAL A 46 -7.54 9.08 2.17
CA VAL A 46 -8.01 7.69 2.32
C VAL A 46 -7.56 6.81 1.14
N HIS A 47 -7.63 7.33 -0.09
CA HIS A 47 -7.12 6.64 -1.27
C HIS A 47 -5.64 6.22 -1.11
N ASN A 48 -4.79 7.11 -0.59
CA ASN A 48 -3.38 6.79 -0.37
C ASN A 48 -3.19 5.67 0.67
N GLY A 49 -4.00 5.64 1.73
CA GLY A 49 -4.01 4.53 2.68
C GLY A 49 -4.40 3.19 2.04
N ILE A 50 -5.41 3.19 1.16
CA ILE A 50 -5.81 1.99 0.40
C ILE A 50 -4.67 1.51 -0.52
N GLU A 51 -3.99 2.44 -1.18
CA GLU A 51 -2.86 2.13 -2.06
C GLU A 51 -1.73 1.39 -1.32
N TYR A 52 -1.43 1.80 -0.09
CA TYR A 52 -0.42 1.15 0.76
C TYR A 52 -0.80 -0.30 1.08
N ALA A 53 -2.06 -0.55 1.42
CA ALA A 53 -2.55 -1.89 1.70
C ALA A 53 -2.52 -2.81 0.47
N LEU A 54 -2.86 -2.28 -0.71
CA LEU A 54 -2.81 -3.06 -1.96
C LEU A 54 -1.38 -3.43 -2.34
N MET A 55 -0.43 -2.49 -2.23
CA MET A 55 0.99 -2.78 -2.48
C MET A 55 1.50 -3.85 -1.52
N GLN A 56 1.18 -3.74 -0.23
CA GLN A 56 1.59 -4.72 0.78
C GLN A 56 1.03 -6.12 0.48
N ALA A 57 -0.25 -6.21 0.09
CA ALA A 57 -0.86 -7.50 -0.23
C ALA A 57 -0.18 -8.20 -1.42
N TYR A 58 0.24 -7.45 -2.44
CA TYR A 58 1.04 -8.02 -3.53
C TYR A 58 2.44 -8.45 -3.07
N ALA A 59 3.09 -7.65 -2.22
CA ALA A 59 4.43 -7.95 -1.71
C ALA A 59 4.45 -9.24 -0.86
N GLU A 60 3.50 -9.42 0.05
CA GLU A 60 3.37 -10.63 0.86
C GLU A 60 3.11 -11.87 -0.02
N GLY A 61 2.27 -11.72 -1.05
CA GLY A 61 2.03 -12.77 -2.04
C GLY A 61 3.29 -13.11 -2.83
N TYR A 62 4.07 -12.10 -3.23
CA TYR A 62 5.35 -12.29 -3.92
C TYR A 62 6.34 -13.06 -3.05
N GLU A 63 6.54 -12.64 -1.80
CA GLU A 63 7.48 -13.29 -0.89
C GLU A 63 7.11 -14.76 -0.65
N LEU A 64 5.82 -15.04 -0.42
CA LEU A 64 5.36 -16.41 -0.21
C LEU A 64 5.59 -17.30 -1.44
N LEU A 65 5.33 -16.78 -2.65
CA LEU A 65 5.59 -17.51 -3.90
C LEU A 65 7.09 -17.73 -4.12
N ALA A 66 7.91 -16.71 -3.90
CA ALA A 66 9.36 -16.79 -4.03
C ALA A 66 9.98 -17.77 -3.02
N LYS A 67 9.44 -17.82 -1.80
CA LYS A 67 9.89 -18.76 -0.77
C LYS A 67 9.60 -20.22 -1.12
N ARG A 68 8.57 -20.47 -1.92
CA ARG A 68 8.14 -21.80 -2.36
C ARG A 68 8.74 -22.20 -3.70
N GLU A 69 10.05 -21.97 -3.85
CA GLU A 69 10.83 -22.34 -5.03
C GLU A 69 10.78 -23.84 -5.34
N ASP A 70 10.43 -24.69 -4.38
CA ASP A 70 10.23 -26.14 -4.55
C ASP A 70 9.09 -26.44 -5.54
N ILE A 71 8.03 -25.62 -5.53
CA ILE A 71 6.82 -25.83 -6.34
C ILE A 71 6.54 -24.70 -7.34
N VAL A 72 6.86 -23.45 -7.03
CA VAL A 72 6.64 -22.29 -7.90
C VAL A 72 7.94 -21.95 -8.61
N LYS A 73 8.02 -22.27 -9.90
CA LYS A 73 9.23 -22.06 -10.73
C LYS A 73 9.21 -20.76 -11.52
N ASN A 74 8.07 -20.08 -11.59
CA ASN A 74 7.89 -18.88 -12.41
C ASN A 74 7.00 -17.86 -11.68
N VAL A 75 7.56 -17.18 -10.68
CA VAL A 75 6.86 -16.11 -9.95
C VAL A 75 6.48 -14.95 -10.88
N PRO A 76 7.38 -14.40 -11.73
CA PRO A 76 7.01 -13.31 -12.65
C PRO A 76 5.86 -13.69 -13.59
N GLY A 77 5.90 -14.89 -14.16
CA GLY A 77 4.83 -15.41 -15.02
C GLY A 77 3.50 -15.59 -14.29
N THR A 78 3.53 -15.87 -12.99
CA THR A 78 2.32 -15.97 -12.15
C THR A 78 1.65 -14.60 -12.01
N PHE A 79 2.41 -13.56 -11.67
CA PHE A 79 1.91 -12.19 -11.59
C PHE A 79 1.41 -11.68 -12.95
N LYS A 80 2.13 -12.00 -14.04
CA LYS A 80 1.72 -11.66 -15.41
C LYS A 80 0.39 -12.33 -15.80
N ALA A 81 0.18 -13.58 -15.40
CA ALA A 81 -1.07 -14.29 -15.66
C ALA A 81 -2.27 -13.62 -14.96
N TRP A 82 -2.07 -13.04 -13.76
CA TRP A 82 -3.14 -12.35 -13.03
C TRP A 82 -3.64 -11.07 -13.71
N GLN A 83 -2.90 -10.49 -14.66
CA GLN A 83 -3.38 -9.33 -15.42
C GLN A 83 -4.62 -9.65 -16.27
N ARG A 84 -4.90 -10.93 -16.56
CA ARG A 84 -6.02 -11.36 -17.39
C ARG A 84 -6.93 -12.34 -16.66
N GLY A 85 -8.18 -11.94 -16.45
CA GLY A 85 -9.23 -12.78 -15.88
C GLY A 85 -9.19 -12.97 -14.37
N ALA A 86 -8.15 -12.50 -13.67
CA ALA A 86 -8.13 -12.50 -12.21
C ALA A 86 -8.90 -11.33 -11.60
N VAL A 87 -9.43 -11.54 -10.40
CA VAL A 87 -10.14 -10.52 -9.61
C VAL A 87 -9.16 -9.46 -9.10
N VAL A 88 -7.93 -9.86 -8.76
CA VAL A 88 -6.87 -8.99 -8.24
C VAL A 88 -6.17 -8.16 -9.33
N ARG A 89 -6.79 -7.96 -10.49
CA ARG A 89 -6.19 -7.13 -11.54
C ARG A 89 -6.25 -5.65 -11.17
N SER A 90 -5.16 -4.92 -11.38
CA SER A 90 -5.12 -3.46 -11.20
C SER A 90 -3.92 -2.86 -11.92
N TRP A 91 -3.90 -1.53 -12.06
CA TRP A 91 -2.72 -0.83 -12.57
C TRP A 91 -1.48 -1.04 -11.70
N LEU A 92 -1.62 -1.14 -10.36
CA LEU A 92 -0.52 -1.51 -9.47
C LEU A 92 0.08 -2.89 -9.80
N LEU A 93 -0.77 -3.87 -10.14
CA LEU A 93 -0.28 -5.17 -10.60
C LEU A 93 0.49 -5.05 -11.91
N GLU A 94 0.05 -4.19 -12.84
CA GLU A 94 0.76 -3.93 -14.08
C GLU A 94 2.16 -3.35 -13.85
N LEU A 95 2.29 -2.40 -12.92
CA LEU A 95 3.59 -1.84 -12.54
C LEU A 95 4.51 -2.89 -11.89
N LEU A 96 3.98 -3.74 -11.01
CA LEU A 96 4.76 -4.82 -10.40
C LEU A 96 5.23 -5.83 -11.46
N VAL A 97 4.37 -6.19 -12.41
CA VAL A 97 4.75 -7.06 -13.53
C VAL A 97 5.86 -6.42 -14.36
N GLN A 98 5.78 -5.12 -14.65
CA GLN A 98 6.85 -4.41 -15.36
C GLN A 98 8.18 -4.49 -14.59
N ALA A 99 8.16 -4.22 -13.28
CA ALA A 99 9.37 -4.33 -12.45
C ALA A 99 9.97 -5.74 -12.47
N LEU A 100 9.13 -6.78 -12.44
CA LEU A 100 9.56 -8.19 -12.50
C LEU A 100 10.02 -8.63 -13.90
N GLU A 101 9.62 -7.93 -14.97
CA GLU A 101 10.17 -8.15 -16.31
C GLU A 101 11.57 -7.55 -16.45
N GLU A 102 11.84 -6.44 -15.78
CA GLU A 102 13.15 -5.78 -15.74
C GLU A 102 14.13 -6.52 -14.81
N ASP A 103 13.68 -6.92 -13.62
CA ASP A 103 14.46 -7.67 -12.62
C ASP A 103 13.60 -8.77 -11.98
N PRO A 104 13.62 -10.01 -12.52
CA PRO A 104 12.77 -11.11 -12.09
C PRO A 104 12.85 -11.51 -10.62
N ALA A 105 13.93 -11.12 -9.93
CA ALA A 105 14.15 -11.43 -8.53
C ALA A 105 14.28 -10.18 -7.64
N LEU A 106 14.11 -8.98 -8.21
CA LEU A 106 14.26 -7.69 -7.52
C LEU A 106 15.63 -7.56 -6.82
N THR A 107 16.68 -8.12 -7.42
CA THR A 107 18.04 -8.15 -6.86
C THR A 107 18.77 -6.80 -6.90
N SER A 108 18.28 -5.86 -7.70
CA SER A 108 18.83 -4.51 -7.87
C SER A 108 18.38 -3.50 -6.80
N ILE A 109 17.40 -3.87 -5.95
CA ILE A 109 16.84 -3.00 -4.91
C ILE A 109 16.97 -3.62 -3.52
N GLU A 110 16.98 -2.77 -2.50
CA GLU A 110 16.99 -3.20 -1.10
C GLU A 110 15.55 -3.37 -0.58
N GLY A 111 15.36 -4.27 0.39
CA GLY A 111 14.10 -4.45 1.11
C GLY A 111 13.78 -3.32 2.11
N TYR A 112 13.96 -2.07 1.69
CA TYR A 112 13.73 -0.87 2.48
C TYR A 112 12.67 0.00 1.80
N VAL A 113 11.62 0.39 2.53
CA VAL A 113 10.51 1.18 1.96
C VAL A 113 10.21 2.41 2.81
N ASP A 114 10.39 3.59 2.22
CA ASP A 114 9.96 4.86 2.81
C ASP A 114 8.44 5.06 2.73
N ASP A 115 7.94 6.01 3.53
CA ASP A 115 6.57 6.49 3.46
C ASP A 115 6.59 8.01 3.36
N SER A 116 5.81 8.54 2.44
CA SER A 116 5.69 9.98 2.19
C SER A 116 4.79 10.69 3.23
N GLY A 117 4.27 9.94 4.22
CA GLY A 117 3.48 10.44 5.33
C GLY A 117 1.97 10.34 5.14
N GLU A 118 1.45 10.27 3.91
CA GLU A 118 0.00 10.32 3.66
C GLU A 118 -0.73 9.07 4.18
N GLY A 119 -0.04 7.92 4.23
CA GLY A 119 -0.56 6.73 4.89
C GLY A 119 -0.75 6.93 6.39
N ARG A 120 0.15 7.68 7.05
CA ARG A 120 0.07 7.96 8.50
C ARG A 120 -1.16 8.79 8.83
N TRP A 121 -1.43 9.82 8.02
CA TRP A 121 -2.63 10.65 8.18
C TRP A 121 -3.92 9.80 8.12
N THR A 122 -3.95 8.77 7.28
CA THR A 122 -5.10 7.85 7.22
C THR A 122 -5.30 7.09 8.53
N ILE A 123 -4.21 6.62 9.15
CA ILE A 123 -4.28 5.95 10.46
C ILE A 123 -4.70 6.94 11.56
N GLU A 124 -4.11 8.14 11.57
CA GLU A 124 -4.44 9.18 12.55
C GLU A 124 -5.94 9.52 12.52
N GLU A 125 -6.49 9.71 11.32
CA GLU A 125 -7.92 9.94 11.13
C GLU A 125 -8.78 8.75 11.53
N ALA A 126 -8.36 7.53 11.22
CA ALA A 126 -9.06 6.32 11.62
C ALA A 126 -9.13 6.20 13.16
N LEU A 127 -8.04 6.53 13.86
CA LEU A 127 -8.00 6.56 15.33
C LEU A 127 -8.90 7.65 15.90
N ALA A 128 -8.83 8.88 15.35
CA ALA A 128 -9.64 10.01 15.79
C ALA A 128 -11.15 9.73 15.69
N ASN A 129 -11.55 8.94 14.68
CA ASN A 129 -12.94 8.58 14.43
C ASN A 129 -13.34 7.18 14.94
N ALA A 130 -12.43 6.46 15.62
CA ALA A 130 -12.63 5.08 16.07
C ALA A 130 -13.07 4.10 14.95
N VAL A 131 -12.51 4.25 13.75
CA VAL A 131 -12.78 3.40 12.58
C VAL A 131 -11.69 2.32 12.44
N PRO A 132 -12.04 1.02 12.38
CA PRO A 132 -11.05 -0.04 12.23
C PRO A 132 -10.50 -0.10 10.80
N VAL A 133 -9.19 0.08 10.64
CA VAL A 133 -8.48 0.00 9.33
C VAL A 133 -7.29 -0.99 9.35
N PRO A 134 -7.47 -2.24 9.80
CA PRO A 134 -6.36 -3.16 10.11
C PRO A 134 -5.40 -3.43 8.94
N ALA A 135 -5.91 -3.56 7.71
CA ALA A 135 -5.06 -3.78 6.54
C ALA A 135 -4.17 -2.57 6.22
N ILE A 136 -4.72 -1.36 6.28
CA ILE A 136 -3.97 -0.12 6.05
C ILE A 136 -2.93 0.06 7.17
N SER A 137 -3.33 -0.13 8.43
CA SER A 137 -2.43 -0.05 9.57
C SER A 137 -1.26 -1.03 9.44
N ALA A 138 -1.53 -2.31 9.16
CA ALA A 138 -0.48 -3.32 8.99
C ALA A 138 0.50 -2.95 7.87
N SER A 139 -0.01 -2.45 6.73
CA SER A 139 0.85 -2.06 5.60
C SER A 139 1.84 -0.94 5.92
N ILE A 140 1.49 -0.03 6.84
CA ILE A 140 2.38 1.05 7.26
C ILE A 140 3.40 0.53 8.27
N PHE A 141 2.98 -0.33 9.21
CA PHE A 141 3.91 -0.95 10.14
C PHE A 141 4.93 -1.85 9.44
N ALA A 142 4.54 -2.56 8.37
CA ALA A 142 5.48 -3.32 7.54
C ALA A 142 6.60 -2.44 6.96
N ARG A 143 6.29 -1.21 6.56
CA ARG A 143 7.31 -0.22 6.14
C ARG A 143 8.18 0.26 7.29
N PHE A 144 7.65 0.36 8.51
CA PHE A 144 8.48 0.73 9.66
C PHE A 144 9.42 -0.41 10.06
N GLU A 145 8.95 -1.66 9.95
CA GLU A 145 9.74 -2.85 10.17
C GLU A 145 10.87 -2.97 9.15
N SER A 146 10.62 -2.65 7.87
CA SER A 146 11.64 -2.69 6.81
C SER A 146 12.82 -1.73 7.05
N ARG A 147 12.68 -0.75 7.96
CA ARG A 147 13.73 0.23 8.31
C ARG A 147 14.51 -0.16 9.56
N GLN A 148 14.10 -1.22 10.25
CA GLN A 148 14.74 -1.69 11.47
C GLN A 148 15.67 -2.85 11.15
N GLU A 149 16.98 -2.59 11.14
CA GLU A 149 17.99 -3.66 11.03
C GLU A 149 17.96 -4.57 12.26
N ASP A 150 17.82 -4.00 13.46
CA ASP A 150 17.87 -4.72 14.73
C ASP A 150 16.81 -4.21 15.72
N SER A 151 15.69 -4.92 15.83
CA SER A 151 14.51 -4.48 16.57
C SER A 151 14.65 -4.67 18.10
N PRO A 152 14.64 -3.59 18.90
CA PRO A 152 14.63 -3.70 20.37
C PRO A 152 13.42 -4.45 20.91
N ALA A 153 12.26 -4.34 20.23
CA ALA A 153 11.06 -5.09 20.58
C ALA A 153 11.29 -6.59 20.44
N MET A 154 11.92 -7.03 19.35
CA MET A 154 12.24 -8.45 19.15
C MET A 154 13.30 -8.96 20.13
N LYS A 155 14.28 -8.12 20.54
CA LYS A 155 15.21 -8.45 21.63
C LYS A 155 14.48 -8.67 22.95
N ALA A 156 13.55 -7.78 23.31
CA ALA A 156 12.75 -7.92 24.52
C ALA A 156 11.90 -9.21 24.48
N VAL A 157 11.29 -9.53 23.34
CA VAL A 157 10.56 -10.80 23.13
C VAL A 157 11.48 -12.01 23.28
N ALA A 158 12.67 -12.00 22.67
CA ALA A 158 13.66 -13.07 22.79
C ALA A 158 14.10 -13.27 24.26
N ALA A 159 14.37 -12.17 24.97
CA ALA A 159 14.73 -12.19 26.37
C ALA A 159 13.61 -12.77 27.24
N LEU A 160 12.35 -12.34 27.03
CA LEU A 160 11.20 -12.88 27.76
C LEU A 160 11.07 -14.39 27.53
N ARG A 161 11.10 -14.84 26.27
CA ARG A 161 11.03 -16.26 25.90
C ARG A 161 12.15 -17.09 26.55
N ASN A 162 13.34 -16.53 26.66
CA ASN A 162 14.44 -17.16 27.38
C ASN A 162 14.16 -17.25 28.89
N GLN A 163 13.72 -16.16 29.51
CA GLN A 163 13.51 -16.08 30.96
C GLN A 163 12.37 -16.99 31.45
N PHE A 164 11.21 -17.01 30.79
CA PHE A 164 10.08 -17.82 31.26
C PHE A 164 10.08 -19.26 30.71
N GLY A 165 10.66 -19.48 29.52
CA GLY A 165 10.53 -20.74 28.78
C GLY A 165 11.85 -21.44 28.47
N GLY A 166 12.99 -20.86 28.82
CA GLY A 166 14.32 -21.41 28.52
C GLY A 166 14.63 -21.47 27.02
N HIS A 167 13.90 -20.75 26.17
CA HIS A 167 14.11 -20.76 24.73
C HIS A 167 15.51 -20.22 24.36
N ALA A 168 16.18 -20.85 23.40
CA ALA A 168 17.48 -20.42 22.91
C ALA A 168 17.42 -19.00 22.32
N VAL A 169 18.45 -18.21 22.59
CA VAL A 169 18.66 -16.86 22.05
C VAL A 169 19.95 -16.81 21.24
N LYS A 170 19.99 -15.93 20.26
CA LYS A 170 21.22 -15.63 19.50
C LYS A 170 21.97 -14.50 20.19
N SER A 171 23.29 -14.62 20.32
CA SER A 171 24.15 -13.53 20.81
C SER A 171 24.20 -12.40 19.79
N ALA A 172 24.35 -11.15 20.27
CA ALA A 172 24.75 -10.05 19.40
C ALA A 172 26.21 -10.29 18.97
N GLU A 173 26.49 -10.15 17.67
CA GLU A 173 27.86 -10.11 17.13
C GLU A 173 28.44 -8.69 17.21
#